data_AF-A0A4R3N4M3-F1
#
_entry.id   AF-A0A4R3N4M3-F1
#
_cell.length_a   1.000
_cell.length_b   1.000
_cell.length_c   1.000
_cell.angle_alpha   90.00
_cell.angle_beta   90.00
_cell.angle_gamma   90.00
#
_symmetry.space_group_name_H-M   'P 1'
#
loop_
_entity.id
_entity.type
_entity.pdbx_description
1 polymer ?
#
loop_
_entity_poly.entity_id
_entity_poly.type
_entity_poly.pdbx_seq_one_letter_code
_entity_poly.pdbx_strand_id
1 'polypeptide(L)'
;MWQIEFSSAEFLPVLPEHCQGNPGVYGFELAWWLATSLAARDLITSYPMGEDWGWLIEHINPSGTEFTIGCASMADEGEGYAQQPIQWSIFIRPHTSLKQRLTGVSHDAEVQRIAQVIVAALREKGIAPVEPPAQRRTP
;
A
#
# COMPACT_ATOMS: atom_id res chain seq x y z
N MET A 1 11.63 3.12 3.41
CA MET A 1 10.21 2.76 3.40
C MET A 1 9.42 4.05 3.44
N TRP A 2 8.47 4.19 2.53
CA TRP A 2 7.57 5.34 2.47
C TRP A 2 6.16 4.83 2.82
N GLN A 3 5.40 5.57 3.63
CA GLN A 3 4.18 5.09 4.28
C GLN A 3 3.11 6.18 4.33
N ILE A 4 1.89 5.88 3.90
CA ILE A 4 0.69 6.72 3.99
C ILE A 4 -0.24 6.12 5.03
N GLU A 5 -0.75 6.96 5.91
CA GLU A 5 -1.79 6.55 6.86
C GLU A 5 -3.08 7.32 6.60
N PHE A 6 -4.22 6.69 6.83
CA PHE A 6 -5.52 7.33 6.73
C PHE A 6 -6.58 6.54 7.50
N SER A 7 -7.70 7.19 7.82
CA SER A 7 -8.87 6.52 8.40
C SER A 7 -9.99 6.45 7.37
N SER A 8 -10.62 5.28 7.24
CA SER A 8 -11.75 5.09 6.32
C SER A 8 -12.56 3.84 6.64
N ALA A 9 -13.86 3.88 6.32
CA ALA A 9 -14.75 2.70 6.31
C ALA A 9 -14.92 2.10 4.91
N GLU A 10 -14.27 2.66 3.89
CA GLU A 10 -14.45 2.27 2.48
C GLU A 10 -13.89 0.89 2.12
N PHE A 11 -12.97 0.37 2.95
CA PHE A 11 -12.20 -0.85 2.66
C PHE A 11 -12.41 -1.93 3.70
N LEU A 12 -13.51 -1.86 4.44
CA LEU A 12 -13.87 -2.88 5.41
C LEU A 12 -14.07 -4.25 4.74
N PRO A 13 -13.71 -5.34 5.42
CA PRO A 13 -13.82 -6.69 4.87
C PRO A 13 -15.26 -7.03 4.49
N VAL A 14 -15.45 -7.64 3.32
CA VAL A 14 -16.75 -8.15 2.87
C VAL A 14 -16.95 -9.60 3.35
N LEU A 15 -15.89 -10.40 3.32
CA LEU A 15 -15.94 -11.80 3.75
C LEU A 15 -15.75 -11.93 5.27
N PRO A 16 -16.31 -12.98 5.91
CA PRO A 16 -16.17 -13.20 7.35
C PRO A 16 -14.72 -13.28 7.85
N GLU A 17 -14.50 -13.07 9.16
CA GLU A 17 -13.17 -12.96 9.78
C GLU A 17 -12.27 -14.17 9.47
N HIS A 18 -12.82 -15.39 9.47
CA HIS A 18 -12.05 -16.61 9.19
C HIS A 18 -11.58 -16.74 7.72
N CYS A 19 -12.02 -15.85 6.83
CA CYS A 19 -11.51 -15.76 5.46
C CYS A 19 -10.33 -14.80 5.34
N GLN A 20 -10.04 -14.01 6.39
CA GLN A 20 -8.89 -13.12 6.42
C GLN A 20 -7.61 -13.90 6.71
N GLY A 21 -6.46 -13.37 6.30
CA GLY A 21 -5.16 -14.04 6.48
C GLY A 21 -4.85 -14.29 7.95
N ASN A 22 -5.21 -13.34 8.82
CA ASN A 22 -5.12 -13.41 10.28
C ASN A 22 -6.22 -12.55 10.92
N PRO A 23 -6.58 -12.81 12.19
CA PRO A 23 -7.53 -11.98 12.92
C PRO A 23 -7.14 -10.50 12.95
N GLY A 24 -8.06 -9.61 12.59
CA GLY A 24 -7.82 -8.15 12.53
C GLY A 24 -6.94 -7.67 11.37
N VAL A 25 -6.49 -8.61 10.52
CA VAL A 25 -5.62 -8.36 9.37
C VAL A 25 -6.46 -8.29 8.10
N TYR A 26 -6.96 -7.09 7.82
CA TYR A 26 -7.75 -6.75 6.65
C TYR A 26 -6.88 -6.06 5.59
N GLY A 27 -7.45 -5.83 4.41
CA GLY A 27 -6.78 -5.05 3.37
C GLY A 27 -6.95 -5.57 1.95
N PHE A 28 -7.66 -6.68 1.74
CA PHE A 28 -7.93 -7.18 0.39
C PHE A 28 -8.68 -6.13 -0.44
N GLU A 29 -9.73 -5.55 0.14
CA GLU A 29 -10.59 -4.55 -0.51
C GLU A 29 -9.78 -3.29 -0.83
N LEU A 30 -8.89 -2.87 0.07
CA LEU A 30 -7.96 -1.77 -0.16
C LEU A 30 -6.98 -2.09 -1.29
N ALA A 31 -6.32 -3.26 -1.26
CA ALA A 31 -5.37 -3.69 -2.26
C ALA A 31 -6.02 -3.83 -3.65
N TRP A 32 -7.23 -4.39 -3.71
CA TRP A 32 -8.01 -4.54 -4.94
C TRP A 32 -8.41 -3.20 -5.53
N TRP A 33 -8.99 -2.31 -4.72
CA TRP A 33 -9.32 -0.96 -5.16
C TRP A 33 -8.07 -0.19 -5.61
N LEU A 34 -6.96 -0.35 -4.88
CA LEU A 34 -5.72 0.32 -5.21
C LEU A 34 -5.16 -0.16 -6.55
N ALA A 35 -5.09 -1.48 -6.78
CA ALA A 35 -4.62 -2.06 -8.04
C ALA A 35 -5.40 -1.50 -9.25
N THR A 36 -6.73 -1.47 -9.14
CA THR A 36 -7.59 -0.94 -10.22
C THR A 36 -7.41 0.57 -10.42
N SER A 37 -7.24 1.32 -9.33
CA SER A 37 -6.98 2.77 -9.38
C SER A 37 -5.62 3.11 -9.97
N LEU A 38 -4.59 2.33 -9.63
CA LEU A 38 -3.24 2.50 -10.17
C LEU A 38 -3.17 2.13 -11.65
N ALA A 39 -3.86 1.06 -12.07
CA ALA A 39 -3.96 0.66 -13.47
C ALA A 39 -4.60 1.75 -14.35
N ALA A 40 -5.61 2.47 -13.84
CA ALA A 40 -6.21 3.62 -14.53
C ALA A 40 -5.25 4.82 -14.72
N ARG A 41 -4.07 4.77 -14.09
CA ARG A 41 -2.99 5.77 -14.16
C ARG A 41 -1.71 5.17 -14.74
N ASP A 42 -1.84 4.11 -15.55
CA ASP A 42 -0.76 3.38 -16.21
C ASP A 42 0.30 2.78 -15.26
N LEU A 43 -0.04 2.59 -13.98
CA LEU A 43 0.80 1.92 -13.00
C LEU A 43 0.23 0.51 -12.76
N ILE A 44 0.70 -0.45 -13.54
CA ILE A 44 0.26 -1.83 -13.48
C ILE A 44 0.88 -2.54 -12.28
N THR A 45 0.06 -3.28 -11.53
CA THR A 45 0.48 -4.11 -10.39
C THR A 45 0.03 -5.56 -10.56
N SER A 46 0.55 -6.45 -9.72
CA SER A 46 0.02 -7.81 -9.55
C SER A 46 -1.40 -7.81 -8.96
N TYR A 47 -2.03 -8.99 -8.95
CA TYR A 47 -3.24 -9.24 -8.16
C TYR A 47 -2.93 -9.17 -6.66
N PRO A 48 -3.90 -8.79 -5.81
CA PRO A 48 -3.70 -8.81 -4.36
C PRO A 48 -3.24 -10.18 -3.86
N MET A 49 -2.19 -10.16 -3.05
CA MET A 49 -1.61 -11.33 -2.38
C MET A 49 -1.73 -11.14 -0.87
N GLY A 50 -2.22 -12.16 -0.17
CA GLY A 50 -2.41 -12.14 1.27
C GLY A 50 -1.12 -12.48 2.01
N GLU A 51 -0.89 -11.79 3.12
CA GLU A 51 0.27 -11.94 4.01
C GLU A 51 -0.20 -11.96 5.47
N ASP A 52 0.70 -12.35 6.39
CA ASP A 52 0.37 -12.44 7.81
C ASP A 52 0.02 -11.08 8.46
N TRP A 53 0.36 -9.97 7.80
CA TRP A 53 0.23 -8.59 8.28
C TRP A 53 -0.72 -7.74 7.43
N GLY A 54 -1.24 -8.26 6.32
CA GLY A 54 -2.13 -7.51 5.44
C GLY A 54 -2.18 -8.10 4.04
N TRP A 55 -2.31 -7.21 3.06
CA TRP A 55 -2.33 -7.56 1.64
C TRP A 55 -1.32 -6.74 0.88
N LEU A 56 -0.84 -7.26 -0.24
CA LEU A 56 0.10 -6.54 -1.10
C LEU A 56 -0.24 -6.67 -2.57
N ILE A 57 0.26 -5.70 -3.33
CA ILE A 57 0.35 -5.73 -4.79
C ILE A 57 1.77 -5.34 -5.19
N GLU A 58 2.28 -5.92 -6.27
CA GLU A 58 3.66 -5.73 -6.71
C GLU A 58 3.69 -4.94 -8.01
N HIS A 59 4.55 -3.94 -8.08
CA HIS A 59 4.86 -3.20 -9.30
C HIS A 59 6.28 -3.52 -9.76
N ILE A 60 6.46 -3.88 -11.03
CA ILE A 60 7.78 -4.05 -11.64
C ILE A 60 8.01 -2.89 -12.60
N ASN A 61 9.04 -2.09 -12.34
CA ASN A 61 9.37 -0.97 -13.22
C ASN A 61 10.09 -1.47 -14.50
N PRO A 62 10.27 -0.63 -15.54
CA PRO A 62 10.94 -1.05 -16.79
C PRO A 62 12.38 -1.54 -16.63
N SER A 63 13.05 -1.20 -15.52
CA SER A 63 14.39 -1.69 -15.21
C SER A 63 14.40 -3.09 -14.58
N GLY A 64 13.23 -3.69 -14.33
CA GLY A 64 13.08 -4.97 -13.66
C GLY A 64 13.20 -4.88 -12.14
N THR A 65 13.13 -3.69 -11.55
CA THR A 65 13.07 -3.54 -10.09
C THR A 65 11.63 -3.73 -9.63
N GLU A 66 11.44 -4.59 -8.64
CA GLU A 66 10.15 -4.88 -8.03
C GLU A 66 9.90 -3.99 -6.81
N PHE A 67 8.66 -3.55 -6.65
CA PHE A 67 8.19 -2.72 -5.55
C PHE A 67 6.96 -3.35 -4.95
N THR A 68 7.04 -3.73 -3.67
CA THR A 68 5.88 -4.12 -2.88
C THR A 68 5.12 -2.87 -2.45
N ILE A 69 3.81 -2.86 -2.70
CA ILE A 69 2.86 -1.89 -2.17
C ILE A 69 1.97 -2.65 -1.19
N GLY A 70 2.24 -2.50 0.10
CA GLY A 70 1.49 -3.15 1.17
C GLY A 70 0.28 -2.32 1.57
N CYS A 71 -0.82 -3.00 1.94
CA CYS A 71 -2.10 -2.47 2.40
C CYS A 71 -2.46 -3.19 3.70
N ALA A 72 -2.39 -2.50 4.83
CA ALA A 72 -2.59 -3.10 6.15
C ALA A 72 -3.62 -2.30 6.97
N SER A 73 -4.47 -3.01 7.73
CA SER A 73 -5.29 -2.42 8.78
C SER A 73 -4.50 -2.27 10.08
N MET A 74 -4.83 -1.24 10.87
CA MET A 74 -4.49 -1.17 12.29
C MET A 74 -5.80 -1.35 13.05
N ALA A 75 -6.18 -2.61 13.24
CA ALA A 75 -7.46 -3.01 13.80
C ALA A 75 -7.30 -4.27 14.66
N ASP A 76 -8.16 -4.39 15.65
CA ASP A 76 -8.33 -5.65 16.39
C ASP A 76 -9.30 -6.59 15.66
N GLU A 77 -9.32 -7.87 16.06
CA GLU A 77 -10.27 -8.86 15.54
C GLU A 77 -11.72 -8.36 15.68
N GLY A 78 -12.49 -8.49 14.59
CA GLY A 78 -13.89 -8.07 14.56
C GLY A 78 -14.12 -6.58 14.27
N GLU A 79 -13.14 -5.69 14.47
CA GLU A 79 -13.35 -4.25 14.29
C GLU A 79 -13.73 -3.89 12.84
N GLY A 80 -13.21 -4.64 11.86
CA GLY A 80 -13.54 -4.46 10.45
C GLY A 80 -15.03 -4.64 10.12
N TYR A 81 -15.79 -5.31 10.99
CA TYR A 81 -17.20 -5.59 10.77
C TYR A 81 -18.14 -4.60 11.45
N ALA A 82 -17.60 -3.67 12.26
CA ALA A 82 -18.38 -2.71 13.02
C ALA A 82 -18.99 -1.57 12.18
N GLN A 83 -18.71 -1.52 10.87
CA GLN A 83 -19.14 -0.45 9.96
C GLN A 83 -18.70 0.95 10.42
N GLN A 84 -17.55 1.00 11.11
CA GLN A 84 -16.91 2.24 11.54
C GLN A 84 -15.57 2.40 10.80
N PRO A 85 -15.09 3.64 10.60
CA PRO A 85 -13.75 3.86 10.07
C PRO A 85 -12.69 3.21 10.97
N ILE A 86 -11.77 2.46 10.35
CA ILE A 86 -10.54 1.98 10.99
C ILE A 86 -9.32 2.70 10.39
N GLN A 87 -8.17 2.50 11.01
CA GLN A 87 -6.91 3.04 10.51
C GLN A 87 -6.29 2.10 9.49
N TRP A 88 -5.74 2.68 8.42
CA TRP A 88 -5.11 1.99 7.31
C TRP A 88 -3.70 2.53 7.10
N SER A 89 -2.80 1.63 6.68
CA SER A 89 -1.45 1.98 6.27
C SER A 89 -1.17 1.41 4.88
N ILE A 90 -0.71 2.27 3.97
CA ILE A 90 -0.13 1.86 2.69
C ILE A 90 1.36 2.12 2.74
N PHE A 91 2.20 1.12 2.47
CA PHE A 91 3.64 1.31 2.40
C PHE A 91 4.24 0.84 1.08
N ILE A 92 5.35 1.47 0.70
CA ILE A 92 6.10 1.13 -0.51
C ILE A 92 7.50 0.67 -0.12
N ARG A 93 7.88 -0.52 -0.62
CA ARG A 93 9.18 -1.13 -0.38
C ARG A 93 9.81 -1.62 -1.70
N PRO A 94 10.94 -1.06 -2.14
CA PRO A 94 11.69 -1.62 -3.26
C PRO A 94 12.42 -2.91 -2.83
N HIS A 95 12.39 -3.92 -3.70
CA HIS A 95 13.24 -5.10 -3.59
C HIS A 95 14.59 -4.85 -4.26
N THR A 96 15.62 -4.66 -3.44
CA THR A 96 16.99 -4.44 -3.92
C THR A 96 17.80 -5.72 -3.85
N SER A 97 18.35 -6.16 -4.98
CA SER A 97 19.36 -7.23 -4.99
C SER A 97 20.62 -6.81 -4.23
N LEU A 98 21.40 -7.79 -3.75
CA LEU A 98 22.68 -7.54 -3.07
C LEU A 98 23.64 -6.68 -3.92
N LYS A 99 23.66 -6.90 -5.24
CA LYS A 99 24.47 -6.12 -6.18
C LYS A 99 24.02 -4.64 -6.21
N GLN A 100 22.71 -4.38 -6.27
CA GLN A 100 22.17 -3.02 -6.27
C GLN A 100 22.48 -2.26 -4.97
N ARG A 101 22.44 -2.97 -3.83
CA ARG A 101 22.82 -2.41 -2.52
C ARG A 101 24.28 -1.99 -2.48
N LEU A 102 25.17 -2.78 -3.09
CA LEU A 102 26.60 -2.47 -3.18
C LEU A 102 26.90 -1.32 -4.14
N THR A 103 26.10 -1.13 -5.19
CA THR A 103 26.28 -0.05 -6.17
C THR A 103 25.60 1.28 -5.78
N GLY A 104 24.91 1.32 -4.63
CA GLY A 104 24.26 2.54 -4.14
C GLY A 104 23.10 3.04 -5.02
N VAL A 105 22.43 2.15 -5.76
CA VAL A 105 21.28 2.53 -6.58
C VAL A 105 20.15 3.00 -5.66
N SER A 106 19.77 4.28 -5.78
CA SER A 106 18.59 4.82 -5.09
C SER A 106 17.34 4.53 -5.91
N HIS A 107 16.27 4.16 -5.21
CA HIS A 107 14.92 3.98 -5.75
C HIS A 107 13.97 5.10 -5.32
N ASP A 108 14.49 6.18 -4.72
CA ASP A 108 13.67 7.21 -4.11
C ASP A 108 12.76 7.90 -5.12
N ALA A 109 13.26 8.21 -6.31
CA ALA A 109 12.46 8.84 -7.36
C ALA A 109 11.24 7.98 -7.75
N GLU A 110 11.42 6.66 -7.85
CA GLU A 110 10.35 5.75 -8.21
C GLU A 110 9.38 5.53 -7.05
N VAL A 111 9.88 5.41 -5.82
CA VAL A 111 9.04 5.38 -4.61
C VAL A 111 8.19 6.66 -4.52
N GLN A 112 8.78 7.83 -4.78
CA GLN A 112 8.06 9.11 -4.78
C GLN A 112 7.02 9.18 -5.90
N ARG A 113 7.32 8.65 -7.09
CA ARG A 113 6.35 8.57 -8.20
C ARG A 113 5.16 7.70 -7.81
N ILE A 114 5.40 6.49 -7.32
CA ILE A 114 4.33 5.57 -6.87
C ILE A 114 3.50 6.22 -5.76
N ALA A 115 4.17 6.80 -4.76
CA ALA A 115 3.55 7.53 -3.65
C ALA A 115 2.59 8.64 -4.12
N GLN A 116 3.02 9.49 -5.05
CA GLN A 116 2.20 10.57 -5.59
C GLN A 116 0.94 10.05 -6.30
N VAL A 117 1.06 8.95 -7.05
CA VAL A 117 -0.08 8.32 -7.73
C VAL A 117 -1.08 7.76 -6.71
N ILE A 118 -0.60 7.10 -5.64
CA ILE A 118 -1.46 6.59 -4.57
C ILE A 118 -2.18 7.73 -3.84
N VAL A 119 -1.47 8.79 -3.47
CA VAL A 119 -2.04 9.97 -2.80
C VAL A 119 -3.10 10.64 -3.68
N ALA A 120 -2.83 10.78 -4.98
CA ALA A 120 -3.81 11.32 -5.91
C ALA A 120 -5.08 10.46 -5.98
N ALA A 121 -4.93 9.13 -6.04
CA ALA A 121 -6.06 8.20 -6.04
C ALA A 121 -6.89 8.27 -4.74
N LEU A 122 -6.24 8.36 -3.58
CA LEU A 122 -6.92 8.53 -2.28
C LEU A 122 -7.70 9.84 -2.22
N ARG A 123 -7.08 10.95 -2.64
CA ARG A 123 -7.73 12.27 -2.66
C ARG A 123 -8.92 12.31 -3.60
N GLU A 124 -8.83 11.68 -4.77
CA GLU A 124 -9.94 11.57 -5.72
C GLU A 124 -11.11 10.77 -5.16
N LYS A 125 -10.83 9.74 -4.34
CA LYS A 125 -11.85 9.01 -3.59
C LYS A 125 -12.41 9.78 -2.39
N GLY A 126 -11.92 10.98 -2.10
CA GLY A 126 -12.34 11.80 -0.95
C GLY A 126 -11.70 11.40 0.37
N ILE A 127 -10.63 10.60 0.34
CA ILE A 127 -9.88 10.18 1.53
C ILE A 127 -8.72 11.16 1.75
N ALA A 128 -8.52 11.58 3.00
CA ALA A 128 -7.45 12.48 3.38
C ALA A 128 -6.22 11.68 3.88
N PRO A 129 -5.18 11.48 3.05
CA PRO A 129 -3.95 10.80 3.48
C PRO A 129 -3.08 11.69 4.37
N VAL A 130 -2.50 11.09 5.41
CA VAL A 130 -1.38 11.62 6.16
C VAL A 130 -0.10 11.06 5.53
N GLU A 131 0.64 11.93 4.85
CA GLU A 131 1.92 11.60 4.24
C GLU A 131 3.06 11.74 5.27
N PRO A 132 4.14 10.93 5.17
CA PRO A 132 5.27 11.10 6.06
C PRO A 132 6.00 12.40 5.69
N PRO A 133 6.64 13.09 6.65
CA PRO A 133 7.37 14.32 6.36
C PRO A 133 8.40 14.08 5.26
N ALA A 134 8.47 15.00 4.28
CA ALA A 134 9.41 14.91 3.17
C ALA A 134 10.82 14.61 3.70
N GLN A 135 11.43 13.52 3.24
CA GLN A 135 12.79 13.17 3.62
C GLN A 135 13.70 14.35 3.22
N ARG A 136 14.31 14.99 4.23
CA ARG A 136 15.26 16.07 3.99
C ARG A 136 16.37 15.50 3.12
N ARG A 137 16.57 16.09 1.93
CA ARG A 137 17.77 15.85 1.13
C ARG A 137 18.95 16.31 1.98
N THR A 138 19.68 15.37 2.57
CA THR A 138 20.99 15.69 3.16
C THR A 138 21.89 16.12 1.99
N PRO A 139 22.53 17.29 2.08
CA PRO A 139 23.39 17.81 1.01
C PRO A 139 24.60 16.91 0.75
#